data_AF-A0A0A9F5Z4-F1
#
_entry.id   AF-A0A0A9F5Z4-F1
#
_cell.length_a   1.000
_cell.length_b   1.000
_cell.length_c   1.000
_cell.angle_alpha   90.00
_cell.angle_beta   90.00
_cell.angle_gamma   90.00
#
_symmetry.space_group_name_H-M   'P 1'
#
loop_
_entity.id
_entity.type
_entity.pdbx_description
1 polymer ?
#
loop_
_entity_poly.entity_id
_entity_poly.type
_entity_poly.pdbx_seq_one_letter_code
_entity_poly.pdbx_strand_id
1 'polypeptide(L)'
;MVKYAAIARGDAEIFMKFARAGYKEKIWDHAAGVVIIQEAGGVVTDAGGRPLDFSRGVYLEGLDRGIIACSGALLHQRIIDAVDASWNSSTL
;
A
#
# COMPACT_ATOMS: atom_id res chain seq x y z
N MET A 1 -9.02 -5.28 -7.51
CA MET A 1 -8.02 -5.89 -8.41
C MET A 1 -7.60 -5.02 -9.58
N VAL A 2 -8.53 -4.37 -10.32
CA VAL A 2 -8.18 -3.52 -11.49
C VAL A 2 -7.15 -2.41 -11.18
N LYS A 3 -7.20 -1.78 -10.00
CA LYS A 3 -6.24 -0.73 -9.59
C LYS A 3 -4.79 -1.23 -9.52
N TYR A 4 -4.58 -2.45 -9.00
CA TYR A 4 -3.26 -3.08 -8.96
C TYR A 4 -2.76 -3.41 -10.38
N ALA A 5 -3.66 -3.95 -11.22
CA ALA A 5 -3.34 -4.28 -12.61
C ALA A 5 -3.01 -3.03 -13.44
N ALA A 6 -3.68 -1.90 -13.21
CA ALA A 6 -3.36 -0.64 -13.86
C ALA A 6 -1.92 -0.20 -13.56
N ILE A 7 -1.45 -0.36 -12.32
CA ILE A 7 -0.07 -0.05 -11.97
C ILE A 7 0.91 -1.01 -12.65
N ALA A 8 0.65 -2.31 -12.56
CA ALA A 8 1.52 -3.33 -13.16
C ALA A 8 1.63 -3.21 -14.70
N ARG A 9 0.61 -2.66 -15.36
CA ARG A 9 0.62 -2.37 -16.80
C ARG A 9 1.25 -1.03 -17.18
N GLY A 10 1.56 -0.17 -16.20
CA GLY A 10 2.01 1.20 -16.43
C GLY A 10 0.90 2.19 -16.80
N ASP A 11 -0.37 1.80 -16.64
CA ASP A 11 -1.54 2.67 -16.88
C ASP A 11 -1.80 3.63 -15.68
N ALA A 12 -1.17 3.37 -14.52
CA ALA A 12 -1.17 4.23 -13.35
C ALA A 12 0.16 4.08 -12.58
N GLU A 13 0.54 5.08 -11.79
CA GLU A 13 1.80 5.02 -11.03
C GLU A 13 1.60 4.71 -9.54
N ILE A 14 0.45 5.07 -8.97
CA ILE A 14 0.20 5.03 -7.52
C ILE A 14 -1.24 4.61 -7.21
N PHE A 15 -1.39 3.78 -6.19
CA PHE A 15 -2.63 3.52 -5.48
C PHE A 15 -2.37 3.63 -3.98
N MET A 16 -3.14 4.50 -3.30
CA MET A 16 -3.10 4.65 -1.85
C MET A 16 -4.50 4.42 -1.27
N LYS A 17 -4.56 3.74 -0.13
CA LYS A 17 -5.81 3.54 0.61
C LYS A 17 -5.55 3.73 2.09
N PHE A 18 -6.12 4.79 2.65
CA PHE A 18 -6.13 5.08 4.08
C PHE A 18 -7.53 4.77 4.61
N ALA A 19 -7.64 3.79 5.49
CA ALA A 19 -8.92 3.35 6.02
C ALA A 19 -9.32 4.16 7.26
N ARG A 20 -10.63 4.30 7.50
CA ARG A 20 -11.14 4.89 8.74
C ARG A 20 -10.78 4.01 9.95
N ALA A 21 -10.68 4.62 11.12
CA ALA A 21 -10.45 3.91 12.37
C ALA A 21 -11.46 2.76 12.56
N GLY A 22 -10.95 1.58 12.94
CA GLY A 22 -11.74 0.37 13.17
C GLY A 22 -12.00 -0.49 11.92
N TYR A 23 -11.75 0.00 10.71
CA TYR A 23 -11.83 -0.83 9.51
C TYR A 23 -10.57 -1.68 9.35
N LYS A 24 -10.74 -2.98 9.05
CA LYS A 24 -9.65 -3.92 8.78
C LYS A 24 -9.69 -4.37 7.31
N GLU A 25 -8.55 -4.25 6.64
CA GLU A 25 -8.39 -4.74 5.26
C GLU A 25 -8.43 -6.26 5.22
N LYS A 26 -9.12 -6.82 4.23
CA LYS A 26 -9.22 -8.27 4.02
C LYS A 26 -8.10 -8.74 3.10
N ILE A 27 -7.50 -9.89 3.40
CA ILE A 27 -6.34 -10.37 2.64
C ILE A 27 -6.64 -10.58 1.15
N TRP A 28 -7.85 -11.04 0.80
CA TRP A 28 -8.23 -11.34 -0.58
C TRP A 28 -8.39 -10.11 -1.46
N ASP A 29 -8.56 -8.92 -0.87
CA ASP A 29 -8.62 -7.67 -1.63
C ASP A 29 -7.25 -7.22 -2.15
N HIS A 30 -6.17 -7.74 -1.55
CA HIS A 30 -4.80 -7.26 -1.73
C HIS A 30 -3.79 -8.32 -2.18
N ALA A 31 -3.87 -9.56 -1.67
CA ALA A 31 -2.83 -10.58 -1.84
C ALA A 31 -2.41 -10.80 -3.30
N ALA A 32 -3.38 -11.03 -4.19
CA ALA A 32 -3.08 -11.20 -5.62
C ALA A 32 -2.50 -9.93 -6.26
N GLY A 33 -2.96 -8.75 -5.85
CA GLY A 33 -2.49 -7.46 -6.37
C GLY A 33 -1.04 -7.16 -5.97
N VAL A 34 -0.64 -7.56 -4.76
CA VAL A 34 0.74 -7.43 -4.27
C VAL A 34 1.70 -8.21 -5.15
N VAL A 35 1.42 -9.50 -5.36
CA VAL A 35 2.28 -10.36 -6.19
C VAL A 35 2.39 -9.80 -7.60
N ILE A 36 1.26 -9.42 -8.22
CA ILE A 36 1.26 -8.86 -9.58
C ILE A 36 2.14 -7.60 -9.70
N ILE A 37 2.04 -6.67 -8.74
CA ILE A 37 2.86 -5.45 -8.77
C ILE A 37 4.34 -5.78 -8.54
N GLN A 38 4.66 -6.65 -7.59
CA GLN A 38 6.04 -7.01 -7.27
C GLN A 38 6.72 -7.68 -8.47
N GLU A 39 6.04 -8.61 -9.15
CA GLU A 39 6.55 -9.25 -10.37
C GLU A 39 6.70 -8.25 -11.54
N ALA A 40 5.92 -7.17 -11.54
CA ALA A 40 6.07 -6.06 -12.50
C ALA A 40 7.16 -5.05 -12.09
N GLY A 41 7.89 -5.28 -11.00
CA GLY A 41 8.97 -4.41 -10.50
C GLY A 41 8.51 -3.25 -9.62
N GLY A 42 7.22 -3.19 -9.26
CA GLY A 42 6.68 -2.21 -8.33
C GLY A 42 6.81 -2.60 -6.86
N VAL A 43 6.30 -1.73 -5.99
CA VAL A 43 6.40 -1.88 -4.53
C VAL A 43 5.03 -1.76 -3.88
N VAL A 44 4.74 -2.62 -2.90
CA VAL A 44 3.54 -2.52 -2.07
C VAL A 44 3.91 -2.68 -0.60
N THR A 45 3.47 -1.73 0.23
CA THR A 45 3.71 -1.71 1.69
C THR A 45 2.50 -1.13 2.43
N ASP A 46 2.53 -1.15 3.75
CA ASP A 46 1.74 -0.21 4.54
C ASP A 46 2.28 1.22 4.42
N ALA A 47 1.61 2.20 5.01
CA ALA A 47 2.04 3.59 4.92
C ALA A 47 3.28 3.93 5.78
N GLY A 48 3.76 2.98 6.59
CA GLY A 48 5.04 3.05 7.29
C GLY A 48 6.19 2.37 6.53
N GLY A 49 5.95 1.94 5.29
CA GLY A 49 6.96 1.31 4.43
C GLY A 49 7.22 -0.17 4.74
N ARG A 50 6.40 -0.82 5.57
CA ARG A 50 6.57 -2.23 5.93
C ARG A 50 5.80 -3.14 4.97
N PRO A 51 6.35 -4.29 4.57
CA PRO A 51 5.63 -5.28 3.76
C PRO A 51 4.33 -5.74 4.44
N LEU A 52 3.33 -6.07 3.63
CA LEU A 52 2.05 -6.59 4.13
C LEU A 52 2.21 -8.04 4.61
N ASP A 53 1.78 -8.34 5.84
CA ASP A 53 1.82 -9.69 6.42
C ASP A 53 0.48 -10.42 6.19
N PHE A 54 0.48 -11.38 5.26
CA PHE A 54 -0.69 -12.19 4.92
C PHE A 54 -0.83 -13.46 5.78
N SER A 55 0.02 -13.68 6.79
CA SER A 55 0.05 -14.90 7.61
C SER A 55 -0.86 -14.85 8.85
N ARG A 56 -1.54 -13.73 9.11
CA ARG A 56 -2.25 -13.44 10.37
C ARG A 56 -3.75 -13.74 10.35
N GLY A 57 -4.22 -14.52 9.39
CA GLY A 57 -5.64 -14.86 9.22
C GLY A 57 -6.29 -14.07 8.08
N VAL A 58 -7.60 -13.78 8.21
CA VAL A 58 -8.40 -13.21 7.11
C VAL A 58 -8.25 -11.69 6.93
N TYR A 59 -7.63 -11.01 7.89
CA TYR A 59 -7.39 -9.56 7.87
C TYR A 59 -5.89 -9.26 7.84
N LEU A 60 -5.54 -8.11 7.26
CA LEU A 60 -4.21 -7.52 7.40
C LEU A 60 -4.10 -6.84 8.77
N GLU A 61 -3.45 -7.51 9.71
CA GLU A 61 -3.25 -7.03 11.07
C GLU A 61 -2.02 -6.13 11.18
N GLY A 62 -2.09 -5.12 12.06
CA GLY A 62 -0.93 -4.26 12.36
C GLY A 62 -0.53 -3.26 11.27
N LEU A 63 -1.42 -3.00 10.30
CA LEU A 63 -1.22 -1.98 9.26
C LEU A 63 -0.98 -0.61 9.88
N ASP A 64 0.10 0.06 9.45
CA ASP A 64 0.32 1.48 9.75
C ASP A 64 -0.44 2.34 8.72
N ARG A 65 -1.48 3.06 9.20
CA ARG A 65 -2.33 4.08 8.53
C ARG A 65 -3.05 3.67 7.23
N GLY A 66 -2.50 2.78 6.40
CA GLY A 66 -3.06 2.42 5.11
C GLY A 66 -2.14 1.49 4.29
N ILE A 67 -2.50 1.31 3.02
CA ILE A 67 -1.75 0.52 2.03
C ILE A 67 -1.33 1.45 0.89
N ILE A 68 -0.08 1.30 0.47
CA ILE A 68 0.53 2.06 -0.62
C ILE A 68 1.09 1.07 -1.63
N ALA A 69 0.71 1.24 -2.90
CA ALA A 69 1.22 0.50 -4.03
C ALA A 69 1.69 1.47 -5.11
N CYS A 70 2.86 1.24 -5.70
CA CYS A 70 3.37 2.10 -6.76
C CYS A 70 4.34 1.37 -7.72
N SER A 71 4.60 2.00 -8.86
CA SER A 71 5.37 1.43 -9.97
C SER A 71 6.87 1.24 -9.70
N GLY A 72 7.44 1.80 -8.63
CA GLY A 72 8.86 1.61 -8.31
C GLY A 72 9.32 2.16 -6.96
N ALA A 73 10.52 1.74 -6.52
CA ALA A 73 11.05 2.00 -5.19
C ALA A 73 11.40 3.47 -4.92
N LEU A 74 11.95 4.20 -5.90
CA LEU A 74 12.25 5.63 -5.71
C LEU A 74 10.99 6.46 -5.50
N LEU A 75 9.93 6.15 -6.26
CA LEU A 75 8.63 6.78 -6.09
C LEU A 75 8.02 6.40 -4.74
N HIS A 76 8.10 5.12 -4.37
CA HIS A 76 7.64 4.61 -3.07
C HIS A 76 8.22 5.40 -1.90
N GLN A 77 9.54 5.58 -1.86
CA GLN A 77 10.21 6.32 -0.79
C GLN A 77 9.68 7.75 -0.67
N ARG A 78 9.55 8.46 -1.81
CA ARG A 78 9.03 9.83 -1.83
C ARG A 78 7.58 9.92 -1.33
N ILE A 79 6.78 8.90 -1.60
CA ILE A 79 5.40 8.84 -1.09
C ILE A 79 5.40 8.64 0.42
N ILE A 80 6.21 7.72 0.96
CA ILE A 80 6.30 7.49 2.40
C ILE A 80 6.72 8.77 3.13
N ASP A 81 7.77 9.44 2.65
CA ASP A 81 8.24 10.70 3.23
C ASP A 81 7.14 11.78 3.23
N ALA A 82 6.37 11.87 2.14
CA ALA A 82 5.27 12.82 2.02
C ALA A 82 4.09 12.47 2.94
N VAL A 83 3.77 11.18 3.10
CA VAL A 83 2.73 10.70 4.01
C VAL A 83 3.10 10.98 5.46
N ASP A 84 4.35 10.73 5.84
CA ASP A 84 4.85 11.04 7.19
C ASP A 84 4.83 12.54 7.48
N ALA A 85 5.30 13.36 6.54
CA ALA A 85 5.23 14.82 6.66
C ALA A 85 3.78 15.31 6.82
N SER A 86 2.86 14.80 5.99
CA SER A 86 1.43 15.13 6.06
C SER A 86 0.82 14.72 7.40
N TRP A 87 1.16 13.52 7.90
CA TRP A 87 0.63 13.01 9.16
C TRP A 87 1.08 13.85 10.34
N ASN A 88 2.37 14.17 10.41
CA ASN A 88 2.95 15.00 11.47
C ASN A 88 2.39 16.43 11.48
N SER A 89 2.02 16.97 10.31
CA SER A 89 1.37 18.29 10.21
C SER A 89 -0.07 18.31 10.70
N SER A 90 -0.73 17.15 10.73
CA SER A 90 -2.15 16.99 11.11
C SER A 90 -2.35 16.65 12.60
N THR A 91 -1.25 16.46 13.34
CA THR A 91 -1.22 16.16 14.78
C THR A 91 -0.86 17.39 15.65
N LEU A 92 -0.92 18.60 15.07
CA LEU A 92 -0.99 19.88 15.80
C LEU A 92 -2.45 20.18 16.18
#